data_AF-R4WDZ9-F1
#
_entry.id   AF-R4WDZ9-F1
#
_cell.length_a   1.000
_cell.length_b   1.000
_cell.length_c   1.000
_cell.angle_alpha   90.00
_cell.angle_beta   90.00
_cell.angle_gamma   90.00
#
_symmetry.space_group_name_H-M   'P 1'
#
loop_
_entity.id
_entity.type
_entity.pdbx_description
1 polymer ?
#
loop_
_entity_poly.entity_id
_entity_poly.type
_entity_poly.pdbx_seq_one_letter_code
_entity_poly.pdbx_strand_id
1 'polypeptide(L)'
;MILCGDYIEFKLGTIITVSTMAAAALGNTFSDILGLGSAYYVERIAASVGIKPPDLTPIQLNMSSTKLASNLGRVIGVTIGCLLGMTPLLIL
;
A
#
# COMPACT_ATOMS: atom_id res chain seq x y z
N MET A 1 -7.54 5.44 0.96
CA MET A 1 -7.34 5.37 2.42
C MET A 1 -8.43 6.14 3.17
N ILE A 2 -8.52 7.46 2.99
CA ILE A 2 -9.45 8.32 3.76
C ILE A 2 -10.93 7.99 3.50
N LEU A 3 -11.33 7.83 2.23
CA LEU A 3 -12.73 7.44 1.88
C LEU A 3 -13.18 6.12 2.54
N CYS A 4 -12.26 5.18 2.71
CA CYS A 4 -12.55 3.93 3.40
C CYS A 4 -12.72 4.16 4.90
N GLY A 5 -11.86 5.00 5.49
CA GLY A 5 -12.00 5.47 6.87
C GLY A 5 -13.34 6.18 7.12
N ASP A 6 -13.74 7.10 6.25
CA ASP A 6 -15.03 7.81 6.36
C ASP A 6 -16.22 6.83 6.29
N TYR A 7 -16.13 5.81 5.42
CA TYR A 7 -17.17 4.79 5.34
C TYR A 7 -17.21 3.91 6.60
N ILE A 8 -16.06 3.58 7.16
CA ILE A 8 -15.92 2.87 8.45
C ILE A 8 -16.57 3.71 9.55
N GLU A 9 -16.24 5.00 9.63
CA GLU A 9 -16.83 5.92 10.61
C GLU A 9 -18.36 6.01 10.47
N PHE A 10 -18.86 6.20 9.24
CA PHE A 10 -20.30 6.31 8.99
C PHE A 10 -21.06 5.02 9.34
N LYS A 11 -20.48 3.84 9.07
CA LYS A 11 -21.14 2.56 9.34
C LYS A 11 -20.98 2.11 10.79
N LEU A 12 -19.77 2.12 11.33
CA LEU A 12 -19.51 1.68 12.69
C LEU A 12 -19.95 2.70 13.73
N GLY A 13 -19.91 4.01 13.42
CA GLY A 13 -20.41 5.08 14.30
C GLY A 13 -21.87 4.93 14.70
N THR A 14 -22.67 4.22 13.89
CA THR A 14 -24.08 3.90 14.21
C THR A 14 -24.25 2.75 15.21
N ILE A 15 -23.19 1.96 15.44
CA ILE A 15 -23.20 0.76 16.30
C ILE A 15 -22.32 0.97 17.54
N ILE A 16 -21.16 1.59 17.36
CA ILE A 16 -20.15 1.87 18.38
C ILE A 16 -19.53 3.25 18.14
N THR A 17 -19.24 4.01 19.20
CA THR A 17 -18.49 5.27 19.07
C THR A 17 -17.04 4.99 18.70
N VAL A 18 -16.71 5.16 17.41
CA VAL A 18 -15.34 5.12 16.87
C VAL A 18 -14.91 6.56 16.60
N SER A 19 -13.70 6.94 17.02
CA SER A 19 -13.18 8.27 16.69
C SER A 19 -12.81 8.36 15.20
N THR A 20 -12.92 9.56 14.64
CA THR A 20 -12.46 9.88 13.27
C THR A 20 -11.04 9.38 13.00
N MET A 21 -10.12 9.60 13.95
CA MET A 21 -8.74 9.12 13.85
C MET A 21 -8.63 7.59 13.87
N ALA A 22 -9.45 6.88 14.66
CA ALA A 22 -9.45 5.42 14.70
C ALA A 22 -10.00 4.84 13.38
N ALA A 23 -11.05 5.43 12.82
CA ALA A 23 -11.59 5.03 11.52
C ALA A 23 -10.57 5.27 10.38
N ALA A 24 -9.86 6.40 10.41
CA ALA A 24 -8.76 6.67 9.48
C ALA A 24 -7.61 5.65 9.60
N ALA A 25 -7.23 5.28 10.83
CA ALA A 25 -6.22 4.25 11.07
C ALA A 25 -6.64 2.88 10.52
N LEU A 26 -7.92 2.50 10.69
CA LEU A 26 -8.47 1.29 10.08
C LEU A 26 -8.51 1.37 8.55
N GLY A 27 -8.81 2.54 7.99
CA GLY A 27 -8.72 2.78 6.55
C GLY A 27 -7.30 2.61 6.01
N ASN A 28 -6.27 2.99 6.78
CA ASN A 28 -4.87 2.74 6.43
C ASN A 28 -4.53 1.25 6.50
N THR A 29 -4.87 0.56 7.59
CA THR A 29 -4.55 -0.87 7.72
C THR A 29 -5.21 -1.72 6.64
N PHE A 30 -6.45 -1.41 6.26
CA PHE A 30 -7.13 -2.09 5.17
C PHE A 30 -6.43 -1.84 3.82
N SER A 31 -5.98 -0.60 3.58
CA SER A 31 -5.19 -0.25 2.40
C SER A 31 -3.88 -1.03 2.33
N ASP A 32 -3.19 -1.21 3.46
CA ASP A 32 -1.93 -1.95 3.52
C ASP A 32 -2.14 -3.45 3.27
N ILE A 33 -3.21 -4.06 3.81
CA ILE A 33 -3.56 -5.46 3.57
C ILE A 33 -3.83 -5.69 2.08
N LEU A 34 -4.60 -4.80 1.43
CA LEU A 34 -4.87 -4.90 0.00
C LEU A 34 -3.62 -4.63 -0.84
N GLY A 35 -2.77 -3.68 -0.43
CA GLY A 35 -1.50 -3.39 -1.09
C GLY A 35 -0.56 -4.58 -1.10
N LEU A 36 -0.39 -5.24 0.06
CA LEU A 36 0.40 -6.46 0.16
C LEU A 36 -0.25 -7.64 -0.56
N GLY A 37 -1.57 -7.83 -0.42
CA GLY A 37 -2.31 -8.93 -1.05
C GLY A 37 -2.39 -8.83 -2.58
N SER A 38 -2.37 -7.62 -3.13
CA SER A 38 -2.39 -7.39 -4.58
C SER A 38 -1.03 -7.47 -5.26
N ALA A 39 0.07 -7.56 -4.48
CA ALA A 39 1.43 -7.60 -5.03
C ALA A 39 1.61 -8.69 -6.11
N TYR A 40 1.06 -9.88 -5.88
CA TYR A 40 1.09 -10.97 -6.87
C TYR A 40 0.44 -10.59 -8.21
N TYR A 41 -0.71 -9.92 -8.17
CA TYR A 41 -1.41 -9.47 -9.38
C TYR A 41 -0.63 -8.37 -10.09
N VAL A 42 -0.03 -7.45 -9.33
CA VAL A 42 0.83 -6.39 -9.88
C VAL A 42 2.05 -6.99 -10.59
N GLU A 43 2.71 -7.97 -9.98
CA GLU A 43 3.83 -8.69 -10.60
C GLU A 43 3.43 -9.40 -11.89
N ARG A 44 2.26 -10.06 -11.90
CA ARG A 44 1.74 -10.74 -13.09
C ARG A 44 1.46 -9.75 -14.23
N ILE A 45 0.88 -8.60 -13.92
CA ILE A 45 0.62 -7.54 -14.91
C ILE A 45 1.94 -6.95 -15.39
N ALA A 46 2.90 -6.68 -14.50
CA ALA A 46 4.22 -6.18 -14.88
C ALA A 46 4.94 -7.15 -15.84
N ALA A 47 4.87 -8.46 -15.55
CA ALA A 47 5.40 -9.49 -16.44
C ALA A 47 4.69 -9.51 -17.81
N SER A 48 3.36 -9.31 -17.85
CA SER A 48 2.61 -9.23 -19.12
C SER A 48 2.97 -8.01 -19.97
N VAL A 49 3.38 -6.91 -19.34
CA VAL A 49 3.83 -5.68 -20.01
C VAL A 49 5.31 -5.77 -20.42
N GLY A 50 5.98 -6.88 -20.11
CA GLY A 50 7.36 -7.15 -20.51
C GLY A 50 8.40 -6.66 -19.49
N ILE A 51 7.99 -6.25 -18.29
CA ILE A 51 8.91 -5.98 -17.19
C ILE A 51 9.38 -7.33 -16.66
N LYS A 52 10.61 -7.70 -17.02
CA LYS A 52 11.22 -8.94 -16.55
C LYS A 52 11.88 -8.73 -15.19
N PRO A 53 11.75 -9.70 -14.27
CA PRO A 53 12.55 -9.68 -13.04
C PRO A 53 14.04 -9.70 -13.42
N PRO A 54 14.91 -9.05 -12.64
CA PRO A 54 16.34 -9.06 -12.92
C PRO A 54 16.92 -10.46 -12.72
N ASP A 55 17.70 -10.95 -13.70
CA ASP A 55 18.38 -12.24 -13.65
C ASP A 55 19.56 -12.20 -12.68
N LEU A 56 19.26 -12.21 -11.38
CA LEU A 56 20.26 -12.20 -10.31
C LEU A 56 20.47 -13.59 -9.73
N THR A 57 21.73 -13.96 -9.54
CA THR A 57 22.09 -15.18 -8.80
C THR A 57 21.64 -15.08 -7.33
N PRO A 58 21.41 -16.22 -6.63
CA PRO A 58 21.01 -16.20 -5.22
C PRO A 58 22.04 -15.50 -4.29
N ILE A 59 23.30 -15.47 -4.72
CA ILE A 59 24.38 -14.75 -4.03
C ILE A 59 24.20 -13.23 -4.20
N GLN A 60 23.88 -12.77 -5.41
CA GLN A 60 23.62 -11.36 -5.71
C GLN A 60 22.33 -10.84 -5.07
N LEU A 61 21.29 -11.67 -4.96
CA LEU A 61 20.06 -11.32 -4.23
C LEU A 61 20.30 -11.08 -2.73
N ASN A 62 21.32 -11.74 -2.17
CA ASN A 62 21.67 -11.58 -0.76
C ASN A 62 22.56 -10.37 -0.45
N MET A 63 23.09 -9.70 -1.48
CA MET A 63 23.90 -8.50 -1.31
C MET A 63 23.09 -7.36 -0.67
N SER A 64 23.76 -6.56 0.15
CA SER A 64 23.17 -5.39 0.81
C SER A 64 22.65 -4.36 -0.18
N SER A 65 23.33 -4.17 -1.31
CA SER A 65 22.91 -3.28 -2.40
C SER A 65 21.56 -3.70 -3.01
N THR A 66 21.39 -4.98 -3.32
CA THR A 66 20.14 -5.52 -3.87
C THR A 66 18.98 -5.41 -2.88
N LYS A 67 19.24 -5.72 -1.60
CA LYS A 67 18.26 -5.54 -0.52
C LYS A 67 17.86 -4.07 -0.35
N LEU A 68 18.83 -3.16 -0.38
CA LEU A 68 18.59 -1.72 -0.29
C LEU A 68 17.71 -1.24 -1.45
N ALA A 69 18.03 -1.62 -2.69
CA ALA A 69 17.24 -1.25 -3.87
C ALA A 69 15.79 -1.77 -3.78
N SER A 70 15.61 -3.03 -3.37
CA SER A 70 14.28 -3.63 -3.17
C SER A 70 13.49 -2.90 -2.07
N ASN A 71 14.13 -2.61 -0.94
CA ASN A 71 13.50 -1.90 0.17
C ASN A 71 13.15 -0.45 -0.21
N LEU A 72 14.01 0.25 -0.96
CA LEU A 72 13.72 1.58 -1.47
C LEU A 72 12.51 1.58 -2.38
N GLY A 73 12.42 0.63 -3.32
CA GLY A 73 11.23 0.48 -4.17
C GLY A 73 9.95 0.30 -3.38
N ARG A 74 9.97 -0.53 -2.33
CA ARG A 74 8.82 -0.73 -1.42
C ARG A 74 8.45 0.55 -0.67
N VAL A 75 9.43 1.25 -0.10
CA VAL A 75 9.21 2.51 0.62
C VAL A 75 8.60 3.57 -0.30
N ILE A 76 9.14 3.73 -1.51
CA ILE A 76 8.61 4.67 -2.51
C ILE A 76 7.19 4.28 -2.92
N GLY A 77 6.93 2.99 -3.18
CA GLY A 77 5.60 2.51 -3.53
C GLY A 77 4.55 2.78 -2.45
N VAL A 78 4.85 2.44 -1.20
CA VAL A 78 3.96 2.67 -0.06
C VAL A 78 3.73 4.17 0.15
N THR A 79 4.79 4.98 0.14
CA THR A 79 4.66 6.44 0.35
C THR A 79 3.79 7.10 -0.73
N ILE A 80 4.00 6.78 -2.01
CA ILE A 80 3.15 7.28 -3.10
C ILE A 80 1.70 6.80 -2.93
N GLY A 81 1.50 5.52 -2.61
CA GLY A 81 0.16 4.96 -2.39
C GLY A 81 -0.60 5.66 -1.26
N CYS A 82 0.05 5.91 -0.12
CA CYS A 82 -0.53 6.64 1.00
C CYS A 82 -0.84 8.10 0.63
N LEU A 83 0.09 8.79 -0.06
CA LEU A 83 -0.12 10.17 -0.53
C LEU A 83 -1.33 10.27 -1.46
N LEU A 84 -1.45 9.35 -2.42
CA LEU A 84 -2.62 9.26 -3.29
C LEU A 84 -3.89 8.95 -2.48
N GLY A 85 -3.81 8.07 -1.50
CA GLY A 85 -4.91 7.73 -0.59
C GLY A 85 -5.39 8.87 0.30
N MET A 86 -4.56 9.90 0.49
CA MET A 86 -4.83 11.14 1.23
C MET A 86 -5.33 12.29 0.34
N THR A 87 -5.35 12.13 -0.99
CA THR A 87 -5.84 13.17 -1.93
C THR A 87 -7.21 13.78 -1.60
N PRO A 88 -8.19 13.06 -1.01
CA PRO A 88 -9.46 13.68 -0.61
C PRO A 88 -9.30 14.85 0.37
N LEU A 89 -8.25 14.86 1.21
CA LEU A 89 -7.97 15.95 2.16
C LEU A 89 -7.57 17.27 1.48
N LEU A 90 -7.16 17.24 0.21
CA LEU A 90 -6.81 18.46 -0.52
C LEU A 90 -8.02 19.21 -1.06
N ILE A 91 -9.19 18.56 -1.11
CA ILE A 91 -10.40 19.06 -1.78
C ILE A 91 -11.56 19.23 -0.78
N LEU A 92 -11.49 18.58 0.39
CA LEU A 92 -12.53 18.50 1.42
C LEU A 92 -12.16 19.39 2.62
#